data_AF-E4TU58-F1
#
_entry.id   AF-E4TU58-F1
#
_cell.length_a   1.000
_cell.length_b   1.000
_cell.length_c   1.000
_cell.angle_alpha   90.00
_cell.angle_beta   90.00
_cell.angle_gamma   90.00
#
_symmetry.space_group_name_H-M   'P 1'
#
loop_
_entity.id
_entity.type
_entity.pdbx_description
1 polymer ?
#
loop_
_entity_poly.entity_id
_entity_poly.type
_entity_poly.pdbx_seq_one_letter_code
_entity_poly.pdbx_strand_id
1 'polypeptide(L)'
;MRVLISLLIIGIIGGCAKQSTTSSNSSMENYRKLAYETLEVEPVQFSENSEKDYVLGTYYKNESNATDAGVLKYVIINISEDKVLKKGTLPQGKINWISAYEVEIYSPPGIHKDQFETAEDYKTIYNVKTGKSSNKKGANY
;
A
#
# COMPACT_ATOMS: atom_id res chain seq x y z
N MET A 1 -42.05 -61.16 14.33
CA MET A 1 -41.52 -59.95 13.64
C MET A 1 -42.62 -58.92 13.50
N ARG A 2 -42.66 -57.91 14.38
CA ARG A 2 -43.31 -56.61 14.20
C ARG A 2 -42.64 -55.66 15.18
N VAL A 3 -41.68 -54.85 14.71
CA VAL A 3 -41.12 -53.75 15.50
C VAL A 3 -41.43 -52.48 14.73
N LEU A 4 -42.18 -51.61 15.40
CA LEU A 4 -42.74 -50.38 14.86
C LEU A 4 -41.64 -49.38 14.50
N ILE A 5 -41.90 -48.71 13.38
CA ILE A 5 -41.27 -47.48 12.92
C ILE A 5 -41.48 -46.38 13.98
N SER A 6 -40.41 -45.68 14.32
CA SER A 6 -40.48 -44.35 14.95
C SER A 6 -39.39 -43.48 14.35
N LEU A 7 -39.81 -42.58 13.46
CA LEU A 7 -39.02 -41.45 13.00
C LEU A 7 -38.79 -40.49 14.19
N LEU A 8 -37.54 -40.05 14.37
CA LEU A 8 -37.25 -38.82 15.10
C LEU A 8 -36.42 -37.91 14.18
N ILE A 9 -37.11 -36.95 13.57
CA ILE A 9 -36.53 -35.72 13.03
C ILE A 9 -36.61 -34.70 14.17
N ILE A 10 -35.49 -34.07 14.54
CA ILE A 10 -35.29 -32.75 15.21
C ILE A 10 -33.79 -32.74 15.59
N GLY A 11 -32.97 -31.72 15.36
CA GLY A 11 -33.22 -30.39 14.87
C GLY A 11 -31.93 -29.75 14.35
N ILE A 12 -32.14 -28.80 13.47
CA ILE A 12 -31.17 -27.88 12.91
C ILE A 12 -30.73 -26.97 14.05
N ILE A 13 -29.51 -27.13 14.56
CA ILE A 13 -28.87 -26.09 15.36
C ILE A 13 -27.88 -25.40 14.43
N GLY A 14 -28.33 -24.25 13.92
CA GLY A 14 -27.47 -23.24 13.35
C GLY A 14 -26.43 -22.84 14.39
N GLY A 15 -25.21 -23.32 14.20
CA GLY A 15 -24.02 -22.63 14.68
C GLY A 15 -23.51 -21.80 13.52
N CYS A 16 -23.84 -20.51 13.49
CA CYS A 16 -22.96 -19.54 12.84
C CYS A 16 -21.57 -19.77 13.44
N ALA A 17 -20.68 -20.41 12.69
CA ALA A 17 -19.27 -20.31 12.95
C ALA A 17 -18.96 -18.81 12.81
N LYS A 18 -18.98 -18.09 13.93
CA LYS A 18 -18.23 -16.84 14.07
C LYS A 18 -16.79 -17.23 13.83
N GLN A 19 -16.39 -17.15 12.57
CA GLN A 19 -15.00 -17.25 12.17
C GLN A 19 -14.28 -16.14 12.94
N SER A 20 -13.48 -16.60 13.89
CA SER A 20 -12.76 -15.78 14.85
C SER A 20 -12.01 -14.68 14.12
N THR A 21 -12.34 -13.43 14.46
CA THR A 21 -11.53 -12.25 14.19
C THR A 21 -10.18 -12.42 14.90
N THR A 22 -9.23 -13.07 14.22
CA THR A 22 -7.83 -13.21 14.67
C THR A 22 -6.89 -13.00 13.47
N SER A 23 -7.18 -11.99 12.64
CA SER A 23 -6.34 -11.66 11.47
C SER A 23 -5.76 -10.25 11.50
N SER A 24 -6.13 -9.39 12.47
CA SER A 24 -5.65 -7.99 12.44
C SER A 24 -4.24 -7.81 12.99
N ASN A 25 -3.84 -8.56 14.02
CA ASN A 25 -2.52 -8.35 14.66
C ASN A 25 -1.37 -8.98 13.88
N SER A 26 -1.54 -10.20 13.36
CA SER A 26 -0.51 -10.86 12.55
C SER A 26 -0.27 -10.12 11.24
N SER A 27 -1.34 -9.67 10.59
CA SER A 27 -1.25 -8.93 9.34
C SER A 27 -0.53 -7.58 9.51
N MET A 28 -0.74 -6.89 10.64
CA MET A 28 -0.03 -5.64 10.94
C MET A 28 1.47 -5.83 11.18
N GLU A 29 1.87 -6.90 11.87
CA GLU A 29 3.29 -7.20 12.06
C GLU A 29 3.97 -7.62 10.75
N ASN A 30 3.25 -8.39 9.91
CA ASN A 30 3.78 -8.89 8.64
C ASN A 30 4.14 -7.77 7.66
N TYR A 31 3.22 -6.83 7.40
CA TYR A 31 3.52 -5.77 6.42
C TYR A 31 4.64 -4.85 6.90
N ARG A 32 4.75 -4.63 8.22
CA ARG A 32 5.82 -3.79 8.79
C ARG A 32 7.17 -4.44 8.59
N LYS A 33 7.28 -5.73 8.92
CA LYS A 33 8.49 -6.53 8.67
C LYS A 33 8.85 -6.51 7.19
N LEU A 34 7.89 -6.78 6.30
CA LEU A 34 8.11 -6.75 4.86
C LEU A 34 8.59 -5.39 4.36
N ALA A 35 8.08 -4.28 4.92
CA ALA A 35 8.53 -2.94 4.57
C ALA A 35 9.98 -2.67 5.00
N TYR A 36 10.36 -3.07 6.23
CA TYR A 36 11.73 -2.92 6.71
C TYR A 36 12.71 -3.74 5.87
N GLU A 37 12.38 -5.01 5.58
CA GLU A 37 13.17 -5.87 4.71
C GLU A 37 13.28 -5.31 3.28
N THR A 38 12.20 -4.71 2.76
CA THR A 38 12.19 -4.20 1.38
C THR A 38 12.94 -2.88 1.21
N LEU A 39 12.88 -2.00 2.22
CA LEU A 39 13.49 -0.67 2.15
C LEU A 39 14.90 -0.62 2.75
N GLU A 40 15.25 -1.59 3.59
CA GLU A 40 16.53 -1.71 4.30
C GLU A 40 16.87 -0.44 5.12
N VAL A 41 15.85 0.16 5.75
CA VAL A 41 15.96 1.41 6.51
C VAL A 41 15.00 1.42 7.69
N GLU A 42 15.38 2.14 8.74
CA GLU A 42 14.53 2.47 9.88
C GLU A 42 14.72 3.94 10.29
N PRO A 43 13.69 4.64 10.78
CA PRO A 43 12.30 4.18 10.96
C PRO A 43 11.45 4.28 9.68
N VAL A 44 10.44 3.44 9.50
CA VAL A 44 9.47 3.55 8.39
C VAL A 44 8.14 4.12 8.90
N GLN A 45 7.63 5.13 8.20
CA GLN A 45 6.29 5.69 8.43
C GLN A 45 5.28 4.95 7.58
N PHE A 46 4.13 4.58 8.17
CA PHE A 46 3.09 3.81 7.51
C PHE A 46 1.80 4.63 7.35
N SER A 47 1.19 4.55 6.17
CA SER A 47 -0.12 5.12 5.86
C SER A 47 -0.98 4.08 5.16
N GLU A 48 -2.01 3.59 5.84
CA GLU A 48 -3.02 2.71 5.27
C GLU A 48 -3.96 3.52 4.35
N ASN A 49 -4.44 2.89 3.28
CA ASN A 49 -5.51 3.47 2.47
C ASN A 49 -6.85 3.44 3.25
N SER A 50 -7.89 4.07 2.69
CA SER A 50 -9.19 4.17 3.37
C SER A 50 -9.85 2.82 3.69
N GLU A 51 -9.62 1.81 2.84
CA GLU A 51 -10.19 0.46 3.00
C GLU A 51 -9.31 -0.47 3.87
N LYS A 52 -8.10 -0.03 4.23
CA LYS A 52 -7.10 -0.79 5.00
C LYS A 52 -6.71 -2.14 4.37
N ASP A 53 -6.76 -2.24 3.04
CA ASP A 53 -6.29 -3.38 2.26
C ASP A 53 -4.88 -3.15 1.69
N TYR A 54 -4.43 -1.90 1.65
CA TYR A 54 -3.07 -1.53 1.22
C TYR A 54 -2.40 -0.58 2.22
N VAL A 55 -1.08 -0.67 2.30
CA VAL A 55 -0.25 0.23 3.10
C VAL A 55 0.87 0.84 2.27
N LEU A 56 1.09 2.12 2.48
CA LEU A 56 2.23 2.88 1.97
C LEU A 56 3.25 3.04 3.11
N GLY A 57 4.41 2.40 2.97
CA GLY A 57 5.57 2.61 3.83
C GLY A 57 6.49 3.66 3.22
N THR A 58 6.95 4.63 4.00
CA THR A 58 7.86 5.70 3.57
C THR A 58 8.98 5.92 4.58
N TYR A 59 10.18 6.23 4.08
CA TYR A 59 11.31 6.69 4.86
C TYR A 59 11.84 7.98 4.23
N TYR A 60 12.08 8.98 5.07
CA TYR A 60 12.63 10.26 4.67
C TYR A 60 13.97 10.48 5.35
N LYS A 61 15.04 10.54 4.56
CA LYS A 61 16.35 10.99 5.04
C LYS A 61 16.48 12.48 4.76
N ASN A 62 16.42 13.29 5.82
CA ASN A 62 16.71 14.71 5.73
C ASN A 62 18.17 14.91 6.15
N GLU A 63 19.08 15.18 5.21
CA GLU A 63 20.45 15.53 5.57
C GLU A 63 20.43 16.97 6.08
N SER A 64 20.61 17.13 7.40
CA SER A 64 20.35 18.38 8.13
C SER A 64 21.26 19.56 7.73
N ASN A 65 22.23 19.39 6.82
CA ASN A 65 23.18 20.44 6.50
C ASN A 65 23.54 20.41 5.01
N ALA A 66 23.26 21.52 4.33
CA ALA A 66 23.51 21.82 2.92
C ALA A 66 22.51 21.21 1.92
N THR A 67 21.82 22.09 1.18
CA THR A 67 21.38 22.06 -0.23
C THR A 67 20.86 20.79 -0.93
N ASP A 68 20.97 19.62 -0.33
CA ASP A 68 20.54 18.33 -0.85
C ASP A 68 19.13 18.06 -0.32
N ALA A 69 18.14 18.38 -1.15
CA ALA A 69 16.77 18.06 -0.79
C ALA A 69 16.61 16.54 -0.60
N GLY A 70 15.99 16.18 0.53
CA GLY A 70 16.03 14.83 1.09
C GLY A 70 15.58 13.72 0.13
N VAL A 71 16.05 12.51 0.42
CA VAL A 71 15.70 11.31 -0.34
C VAL A 71 14.54 10.59 0.34
N LEU A 72 13.47 10.35 -0.42
CA LEU A 72 12.30 9.58 -0.01
C LEU A 72 12.41 8.16 -0.56
N LYS A 73 12.42 7.15 0.31
CA LYS A 73 12.23 5.74 -0.09
C LYS A 73 10.80 5.32 0.21
N TYR A 74 10.17 4.57 -0.69
CA TYR A 74 8.79 4.11 -0.49
C TYR A 74 8.56 2.66 -0.92
N VAL A 75 7.56 2.04 -0.30
CA VAL A 75 7.03 0.73 -0.65
C VAL A 75 5.51 0.73 -0.50
N ILE A 76 4.80 0.11 -1.44
CA ILE A 76 3.36 -0.11 -1.40
C ILE A 76 3.13 -1.62 -1.27
N ILE A 77 2.36 -2.03 -0.27
CA ILE A 77 2.13 -3.44 0.07
C ILE A 77 0.63 -3.73 0.07
N ASN A 78 0.24 -4.87 -0.52
CA ASN A 78 -1.07 -5.48 -0.30
C ASN A 78 -1.01 -6.26 1.01
N ILE A 79 -1.83 -5.84 1.99
CA ILE A 79 -1.83 -6.35 3.36
C ILE A 79 -2.33 -7.80 3.42
N SER A 80 -3.32 -8.16 2.60
CA SER A 80 -3.91 -9.51 2.60
C SER A 80 -3.03 -10.56 1.92
N GLU A 81 -2.27 -10.14 0.91
CA GLU A 81 -1.40 -11.01 0.12
C GLU A 81 0.05 -11.02 0.63
N ASP A 82 0.38 -10.22 1.66
CA ASP A 82 1.74 -9.99 2.15
C ASP A 82 2.72 -9.70 0.98
N LYS A 83 2.30 -8.84 0.05
CA LYS A 83 2.95 -8.67 -1.25
C LYS A 83 3.34 -7.22 -1.53
N VAL A 84 4.60 -7.01 -1.88
CA VAL A 84 5.07 -5.73 -2.41
C VAL A 84 4.51 -5.52 -3.81
N LEU A 85 3.75 -4.44 -3.99
CA LEU A 85 3.18 -4.05 -5.28
C LEU A 85 4.10 -3.11 -6.05
N LYS A 86 4.71 -2.15 -5.35
CA LYS A 86 5.61 -1.17 -5.93
C LYS A 86 6.59 -0.66 -4.88
N LYS A 87 7.82 -0.36 -5.29
CA LYS A 87 8.80 0.32 -4.46
C LYS A 87 9.62 1.29 -5.28
N GLY A 88 10.25 2.25 -4.63
CA GLY A 88 11.13 3.18 -5.32
C GLY A 88 11.85 4.14 -4.37
N THR A 89 12.71 4.95 -4.98
CA THR A 89 13.43 6.05 -4.34
C THR A 89 13.18 7.31 -5.14
N LEU A 90 12.77 8.38 -4.47
CA LEU A 90 12.44 9.67 -5.07
C LEU A 90 13.39 10.72 -4.48
N PRO A 91 14.36 11.22 -5.27
CA PRO A 91 15.10 12.42 -4.90
C PRO A 91 14.10 13.59 -4.82
N GLN A 92 14.01 14.26 -3.66
CA GLN A 92 13.14 15.43 -3.47
C GLN A 92 11.65 15.21 -3.77
N GLY A 93 11.21 13.95 -3.82
CA GLY A 93 9.85 13.60 -4.21
C GLY A 93 8.85 13.57 -3.06
N LYS A 94 7.59 13.33 -3.41
CA LYS A 94 6.48 13.12 -2.48
C LYS A 94 5.62 11.97 -2.96
N ILE A 95 4.99 11.27 -2.02
CA ILE A 95 4.06 10.19 -2.32
C ILE A 95 2.93 10.20 -1.30
N ASN A 96 1.68 10.11 -1.78
CA ASN A 96 0.50 10.08 -0.91
C ASN A 96 -0.67 9.36 -1.59
N TRP A 97 -1.55 8.78 -0.78
CA TRP A 97 -2.85 8.34 -1.24
C TRP A 97 -3.66 9.55 -1.75
N ILE A 98 -4.35 9.37 -2.87
CA ILE A 98 -5.33 10.34 -3.40
C ILE A 98 -6.73 9.74 -3.49
N SER A 99 -6.84 8.41 -3.49
CA SER A 99 -8.09 7.66 -3.36
C SER A 99 -7.83 6.34 -2.66
N ALA A 100 -8.89 5.54 -2.45
CA ALA A 100 -8.78 4.21 -1.87
C ALA A 100 -7.78 3.30 -2.60
N TYR A 101 -7.59 3.50 -3.91
CA TYR A 101 -6.80 2.58 -4.75
C TYR A 101 -5.73 3.29 -5.58
N GLU A 102 -5.50 4.57 -5.35
CA GLU A 102 -4.56 5.36 -6.13
C GLU A 102 -3.61 6.16 -5.26
N VAL A 103 -2.35 6.12 -5.66
CA VAL A 103 -1.25 6.86 -5.06
C VAL A 103 -0.73 7.86 -6.08
N GLU A 104 -0.65 9.13 -5.70
CA GLU A 104 0.05 10.15 -6.47
C GLU A 104 1.53 10.13 -6.06
N ILE A 105 2.40 10.00 -7.06
CA ILE A 105 3.85 10.01 -6.94
C ILE A 105 4.33 11.28 -7.64
N TYR A 106 4.90 12.21 -6.87
CA TYR A 106 5.55 13.41 -7.39
C TYR A 106 7.06 13.20 -7.36
N SER A 107 7.70 13.24 -8.54
CA SER A 107 9.11 12.95 -8.71
C SER A 107 9.78 14.02 -9.57
N PRO A 108 10.02 15.23 -9.05
CA PRO A 108 10.66 16.29 -9.80
C PRO A 108 12.12 15.93 -10.10
N PRO A 109 12.66 16.39 -11.23
CA PRO A 109 14.10 16.36 -11.45
C PRO A 109 14.77 17.39 -10.54
N GLY A 110 16.02 17.14 -10.15
CA GLY A 110 16.79 18.13 -9.36
C GLY A 110 17.06 19.44 -10.12
N ILE A 111 16.96 19.42 -11.45
CA ILE A 111 17.05 20.58 -12.34
C ILE A 111 15.96 20.41 -13.40
N HIS A 112 15.11 21.43 -13.57
CA HIS A 112 14.11 21.44 -14.65
C HIS A 112 14.82 21.44 -16.01
N LYS A 113 14.37 20.59 -16.93
CA LYS A 113 14.96 20.49 -18.27
C LYS A 113 14.45 21.61 -19.17
N ASP A 114 13.22 22.05 -18.96
CA ASP A 114 12.55 23.08 -19.77
C ASP A 114 11.78 24.07 -18.88
N GLN A 115 11.76 25.33 -19.30
CA GLN A 115 11.00 26.43 -18.68
C GLN A 115 9.48 26.22 -18.79
N PHE A 116 9.00 25.34 -19.68
CA PHE A 116 7.58 25.01 -19.82
C PHE A 116 7.10 23.84 -18.94
N GLU A 117 8.02 23.15 -18.23
CA GLU A 117 7.66 22.07 -17.33
C GLU A 117 6.95 22.61 -16.08
N THR A 118 5.80 22.00 -15.77
CA THR A 118 4.99 22.31 -14.58
C THR A 118 5.07 21.16 -13.57
N ALA A 119 4.70 21.43 -12.32
CA ALA A 119 4.68 20.39 -11.28
C ALA A 119 3.80 19.17 -11.66
N GLU A 120 2.74 19.35 -12.46
CA GLU A 120 1.89 18.25 -12.91
C GLU A 120 2.58 17.31 -13.89
N ASP A 121 3.62 17.78 -14.61
CA ASP A 121 4.38 16.94 -15.55
C ASP A 121 5.25 15.90 -14.81
N TYR A 122 5.47 16.09 -13.51
CA TYR A 122 6.22 15.18 -12.65
C TYR A 122 5.33 14.33 -11.74
N LYS A 123 4.01 14.33 -11.98
CA LYS A 123 3.05 13.53 -11.22
C LYS A 123 2.63 12.28 -11.98
N THR A 124 2.81 11.15 -11.34
CA THR A 124 2.31 9.86 -11.80
C THR A 124 1.26 9.34 -10.82
N ILE A 125 0.11 8.92 -11.33
CA ILE A 125 -0.90 8.21 -10.55
C ILE A 125 -0.66 6.71 -10.73
N TYR A 126 -0.49 5.99 -9.62
CA TYR A 126 -0.36 4.54 -9.60
C TYR A 126 -1.62 3.92 -9.00
N ASN A 127 -2.28 3.05 -9.77
CA ASN A 127 -3.45 2.32 -9.31
C ASN A 127 -3.04 0.95 -8.76
N VAL A 128 -3.21 0.75 -7.45
CA VAL A 128 -2.69 -0.42 -6.72
C VAL A 128 -3.42 -1.72 -7.08
N LYS A 129 -4.69 -1.64 -7.49
CA LYS A 129 -5.48 -2.81 -7.92
C LYS A 129 -5.07 -3.33 -9.29
N THR A 130 -4.77 -2.42 -10.21
CA THR A 130 -4.47 -2.79 -11.61
C THR A 130 -2.98 -2.87 -11.90
N GLY A 131 -2.12 -2.33 -11.02
CA GLY A 131 -0.69 -2.21 -11.25
C GLY A 131 -0.30 -1.22 -12.35
N LYS A 132 -1.26 -0.42 -12.83
CA LYS A 132 -1.04 0.54 -13.93
C LYS A 132 -0.63 1.90 -13.39
N SER A 133 0.21 2.59 -14.15
CA SER A 133 0.58 3.98 -13.92
C SER A 133 0.09 4.86 -15.07
N SER A 134 -0.39 6.06 -14.74
CA SER A 134 -0.70 7.11 -15.71
C SER A 134 0.02 8.39 -15.31
N ASN A 135 0.65 9.06 -16.28
CA ASN A 135 1.16 10.40 -16.07
C ASN A 135 -0.01 11.37 -16.19
N LYS A 136 -0.13 12.31 -15.25
CA LYS A 136 -1.28 13.24 -15.22
C LYS A 136 -1.30 14.18 -16.42
N LYS A 137 -0.12 14.42 -16.99
CA LYS A 137 0.08 15.06 -18.29
C LYS A 137 1.14 14.25 -19.02
N GLY A 138 1.00 14.08 -20.34
CA GLY A 138 1.75 13.13 -21.16
C GLY A 138 3.27 13.35 -21.20
N ALA A 139 3.95 13.13 -20.08
CA ALA A 139 5.39 12.98 -20.01
C ALA A 139 5.74 11.68 -20.74
N ASN A 140 6.03 11.81 -22.03
CA ASN A 140 6.88 10.86 -22.73
C ASN A 140 8.30 11.12 -22.20
N TYR A 141 8.82 10.15 -21.45
CA TYR A 141 10.25 10.13 -21.08
C TYR A 141 11.09 9.68 -22.28
#